data_AF-A0A8J3J0S7-F1
#
_entry.id   AF-A0A8J3J0S7-F1
#
_cell.length_a   1.000
_cell.length_b   1.000
_cell.length_c   1.000
_cell.angle_alpha   90.00
_cell.angle_beta   90.00
_cell.angle_gamma   90.00
#
_symmetry.space_group_name_H-M   'P 1'
#
loop_
_entity.id
_entity.type
_entity.pdbx_description
1 polymer ?
#
loop_
_entity_poly.entity_id
_entity_poly.type
_entity_poly.pdbx_seq_one_letter_code
_entity_poly.pdbx_strand_id
1 'polypeptide(L)'
;MGSWARSAGAGFLRACVVGAVGLAVPAGWAAGVALVIWWHSPWTLLPVGIWVCLGTFLASRPICRLVRYLVARWTGTVVAGGYRRIGAVTRMSTGYWWNGHSYERSQQRAREDLELRLRFTDPATWRDLRFMAILPLAGLAAAVPPAGVVVAVLGLTQPTAPARVVGVLGALVAVAAAPYAWRPLAPLAVRFLRATPEMLLADRVDELLAQRADTTVAQAAEIRRIERDLHDGAQARLVALGLALATAERLWPPIRTGRGR
;
A
#
# COMPACT_ATOMS: atom_id res chain seq x y z
N MET A 1 1.19 42.79 -8.12
CA MET A 1 0.51 42.35 -6.88
C MET A 1 -0.26 41.02 -7.01
N GLY A 2 -0.89 40.70 -8.15
CA GLY A 2 -1.72 39.49 -8.29
C GLY A 2 -1.00 38.12 -8.31
N SER A 3 0.33 38.06 -8.49
CA SER A 3 1.11 36.82 -8.38
C SER A 3 1.32 36.40 -6.92
N TRP A 4 1.63 37.38 -6.07
CA TRP A 4 1.83 37.16 -4.63
C TRP A 4 0.52 36.72 -3.95
N ALA A 5 -0.59 37.42 -4.22
CA ALA A 5 -1.90 37.06 -3.66
C ALA A 5 -2.34 35.62 -4.05
N ARG A 6 -2.10 35.22 -5.31
CA ARG A 6 -2.36 33.83 -5.75
C ARG A 6 -1.46 32.81 -5.03
N SER A 7 -0.19 33.14 -4.83
CA SER A 7 0.74 32.27 -4.10
C SER A 7 0.40 32.15 -2.60
N ALA A 8 -0.04 33.24 -1.98
CA ALA A 8 -0.49 33.28 -0.59
C ALA A 8 -1.78 32.48 -0.42
N GLY A 9 -2.75 32.63 -1.34
CA GLY A 9 -3.99 31.84 -1.33
C GLY A 9 -3.74 30.34 -1.52
N ALA A 10 -2.84 29.96 -2.45
CA ALA A 10 -2.43 28.57 -2.61
C ALA A 10 -1.71 28.03 -1.37
N GLY A 11 -0.85 28.83 -0.73
CA GLY A 11 -0.18 28.49 0.52
C GLY A 11 -1.16 28.27 1.68
N PHE A 12 -2.15 29.15 1.80
CA PHE A 12 -3.22 29.04 2.80
C PHE A 12 -4.05 27.76 2.62
N LEU A 13 -4.48 27.46 1.39
CA LEU A 13 -5.21 26.21 1.10
C LEU A 13 -4.39 24.97 1.45
N ARG A 14 -3.10 24.97 1.12
CA ARG A 14 -2.18 23.89 1.50
C ARG A 14 -2.08 23.77 3.03
N ALA A 15 -1.94 24.90 3.74
CA ALA A 15 -1.89 24.91 5.19
C ALA A 15 -3.18 24.35 5.82
N CYS A 16 -4.36 24.72 5.31
CA CYS A 16 -5.63 24.14 5.75
C CYS A 16 -5.68 22.62 5.53
N VAL A 17 -5.25 22.13 4.36
CA VAL A 17 -5.22 20.69 4.08
C VAL A 17 -4.26 19.96 5.02
N VAL A 18 -3.04 20.49 5.23
CA VAL A 18 -2.06 19.89 6.15
C VAL A 18 -2.54 19.93 7.59
N GLY A 19 -3.16 21.03 8.02
CA GLY A 19 -3.77 21.16 9.34
C GLY A 19 -4.88 20.14 9.55
N ALA A 20 -5.81 20.02 8.60
CA ALA A 20 -6.91 19.06 8.66
C ALA A 20 -6.40 17.62 8.73
N VAL A 21 -5.47 17.24 7.85
CA VAL A 21 -4.91 15.88 7.83
C VAL A 21 -4.08 15.60 9.09
N GLY A 22 -3.26 16.56 9.53
CA GLY A 22 -2.36 16.36 10.64
C GLY A 22 -3.02 16.39 12.01
N LEU A 23 -4.14 17.10 12.15
CA LEU A 23 -4.91 17.18 13.39
C LEU A 23 -6.09 16.20 13.44
N ALA A 24 -6.39 15.46 12.36
CA ALA A 24 -7.50 14.51 12.32
C ALA A 24 -7.44 13.46 13.45
N VAL A 25 -6.26 12.88 13.70
CA VAL A 25 -6.10 11.84 14.73
C VAL A 25 -6.13 12.44 16.14
N PRO A 26 -5.38 13.51 16.47
CA PRO A 26 -5.54 14.21 17.75
C PRO A 26 -6.96 14.68 18.03
N ALA A 27 -7.69 15.16 17.02
CA ALA A 27 -9.09 15.56 17.16
C ALA A 27 -9.99 14.36 17.52
N GLY A 28 -9.77 13.19 16.89
CA GLY A 28 -10.45 11.96 17.25
C GLY A 28 -10.15 11.50 18.68
N TRP A 29 -8.91 11.66 19.14
CA TRP A 29 -8.52 11.36 20.52
C TRP A 29 -9.20 12.31 21.51
N ALA A 30 -9.19 13.62 21.23
CA ALA A 30 -9.85 14.62 22.06
C ALA A 30 -11.36 14.36 22.17
N ALA A 31 -12.02 13.96 21.09
CA ALA A 31 -13.42 13.54 21.10
C ALA A 31 -13.65 12.29 21.97
N GLY A 32 -12.76 11.31 21.90
CA GLY A 32 -12.80 10.12 22.76
C GLY A 32 -12.68 10.48 24.24
N VAL A 33 -11.72 11.35 24.59
CA VAL A 33 -11.54 11.83 25.98
C VAL A 33 -12.77 12.62 26.45
N ALA A 34 -13.31 13.51 25.62
CA ALA A 34 -14.52 14.25 25.95
C ALA A 34 -15.71 13.32 26.22
N LEU A 35 -15.83 12.22 25.46
CA LEU A 35 -16.87 11.21 25.66
C LEU A 35 -16.69 10.47 26.99
N VAL A 36 -15.45 10.12 27.37
CA VAL A 36 -15.15 9.53 28.69
C VAL A 36 -15.55 10.48 29.82
N ILE A 37 -15.16 11.75 29.71
CA ILE A 37 -15.49 12.78 30.72
C ILE A 37 -17.01 12.93 30.83
N TRP A 38 -17.71 13.01 29.69
CA TRP A 38 -19.16 13.16 29.65
C TRP A 38 -19.89 11.98 30.31
N TRP A 39 -19.39 10.75 30.11
CA TRP A 39 -20.04 9.54 30.63
C TRP A 39 -19.75 9.26 32.12
N HIS A 40 -18.85 10.03 32.77
CA HIS A 40 -18.56 9.97 34.23
C HIS A 40 -18.27 8.57 34.81
N SER A 41 -17.88 7.59 33.99
CA SER A 41 -17.63 6.20 34.45
C SER A 41 -16.23 5.73 34.06
N PRO A 42 -15.44 5.18 35.00
CA PRO A 42 -14.08 4.72 34.73
C PRO A 42 -14.03 3.55 33.75
N TRP A 43 -15.11 2.76 33.64
CA TRP A 43 -15.19 1.62 32.74
C TRP A 43 -15.23 2.00 31.25
N THR A 44 -15.50 3.27 30.93
CA THR A 44 -15.47 3.77 29.54
C THR A 44 -14.06 3.98 28.98
N LEU A 45 -13.04 4.00 29.85
CA LEU A 45 -11.64 4.16 29.43
C LEU A 45 -11.15 3.02 28.55
N LEU A 46 -11.54 1.77 28.85
CA LEU A 46 -11.12 0.59 28.10
C LEU A 46 -11.64 0.59 26.65
N PRO A 47 -12.95 0.69 26.37
CA PRO A 47 -13.45 0.70 25.00
C PRO A 47 -12.98 1.93 24.21
N VAL A 48 -12.88 3.11 24.84
CA VAL A 48 -12.35 4.31 24.18
C VAL A 48 -10.88 4.17 23.87
N GLY A 49 -10.07 3.62 24.79
CA GLY A 49 -8.66 3.32 24.56
C GLY A 49 -8.45 2.35 23.41
N ILE A 50 -9.22 1.25 23.37
CA ILE A 50 -9.19 0.29 22.25
C ILE A 50 -9.57 0.98 20.94
N TRP A 51 -10.64 1.77 20.93
CA TRP A 51 -11.11 2.47 19.74
C TRP A 51 -10.09 3.49 19.22
N VAL A 52 -9.43 4.21 20.12
CA VAL A 52 -8.35 5.16 19.80
C VAL A 52 -7.13 4.44 19.20
N CYS A 53 -6.68 3.36 19.83
CA CYS A 53 -5.54 2.57 19.35
C CYS A 53 -5.83 1.92 17.99
N LEU A 54 -6.98 1.25 17.88
CA LEU A 54 -7.42 0.57 16.65
C LEU A 54 -7.69 1.60 15.55
N GLY A 55 -8.35 2.71 15.85
CA GLY A 55 -8.62 3.80 14.92
C GLY A 55 -7.33 4.42 14.38
N THR A 56 -6.35 4.69 15.25
CA THR A 56 -5.02 5.21 14.83
C THR A 56 -4.29 4.20 13.94
N PHE A 57 -4.34 2.91 14.29
CA PHE A 57 -3.76 1.83 13.48
C PHE A 57 -4.44 1.70 12.12
N LEU A 58 -5.78 1.79 12.08
CA LEU A 58 -6.56 1.69 10.86
C LEU A 58 -6.38 2.91 9.95
N ALA A 59 -6.25 4.10 10.52
CA ALA A 59 -6.08 5.37 9.81
C ALA A 59 -4.63 5.64 9.35
N SER A 60 -3.62 4.99 9.96
CA SER A 60 -2.20 5.21 9.65
C SER A 60 -1.86 5.10 8.15
N ARG A 61 -2.18 3.97 7.51
CA ARG A 61 -1.92 3.72 6.08
C ARG A 61 -2.61 4.72 5.15
N PRO A 62 -3.94 4.97 5.23
CA PRO A 62 -4.59 5.93 4.33
C PRO A 62 -4.09 7.37 4.53
N ILE A 63 -3.86 7.80 5.77
CA ILE A 63 -3.31 9.13 6.06
C ILE A 63 -1.89 9.27 5.49
N CYS A 64 -1.02 8.28 5.70
CA CYS A 64 0.34 8.32 5.17
C CYS A 64 0.37 8.26 3.63
N ARG A 65 -0.54 7.52 2.99
CA ARG A 65 -0.70 7.55 1.52
C ARG A 65 -1.12 8.93 1.04
N LEU A 66 -2.07 9.57 1.73
CA LEU A 66 -2.50 10.94 1.42
C LEU A 66 -1.33 11.92 1.57
N VAL A 67 -0.57 11.85 2.66
CA VAL A 67 0.61 12.71 2.87
C VAL A 67 1.65 12.50 1.76
N ARG A 68 1.97 11.25 1.39
CA ARG A 68 2.88 10.97 0.26
C ARG A 68 2.37 11.57 -1.05
N TYR A 69 1.05 11.47 -1.32
CA TYR A 69 0.43 12.05 -2.51
C TYR A 69 0.50 13.59 -2.50
N LEU A 70 0.19 14.24 -1.38
CA LEU A 70 0.24 15.70 -1.25
C LEU A 70 1.66 16.23 -1.43
N VAL A 71 2.64 15.56 -0.82
CA VAL A 71 4.06 15.89 -0.97
C VAL A 71 4.48 15.73 -2.43
N ALA A 72 4.22 14.56 -3.06
CA ALA A 72 4.54 14.36 -4.47
C ALA A 72 3.89 15.41 -5.38
N ARG A 73 2.63 15.76 -5.13
CA ARG A 73 1.89 16.75 -5.91
C ARG A 73 2.42 18.18 -5.76
N TRP A 74 2.88 18.58 -4.58
CA TRP A 74 3.27 19.96 -4.31
C TRP A 74 4.77 20.23 -4.44
N THR A 75 5.61 19.24 -4.15
CA THR A 75 7.08 19.38 -4.18
C THR A 75 7.75 18.52 -5.26
N GLY A 76 7.00 17.64 -5.96
CA GLY A 76 7.56 16.74 -6.97
C GLY A 76 8.40 15.61 -6.39
N THR A 77 8.55 15.53 -5.07
CA THR A 77 9.39 14.51 -4.40
C THR A 77 8.58 13.24 -4.16
N VAL A 78 8.95 12.15 -4.84
CA VAL A 78 8.33 10.83 -4.63
C VAL A 78 8.92 10.18 -3.38
N VAL A 79 8.07 9.89 -2.40
CA VAL A 79 8.45 9.18 -1.17
C VAL A 79 7.98 7.74 -1.28
N ALA A 80 8.91 6.80 -1.52
CA ALA A 80 8.59 5.38 -1.61
C ALA A 80 8.05 4.83 -0.28
N GLY A 81 6.94 4.09 -0.33
CA GLY A 81 6.29 3.52 0.86
C GLY A 81 6.93 2.21 1.34
N GLY A 82 7.44 1.37 0.42
CA GLY A 82 8.06 0.08 0.74
C GLY A 82 7.12 -0.89 1.46
N TYR A 83 5.82 -0.85 1.14
CA TYR A 83 4.86 -1.81 1.65
C TYR A 83 5.06 -3.15 0.96
N ARG A 84 5.11 -4.23 1.74
CA ARG A 84 5.17 -5.58 1.17
C ARG A 84 3.95 -5.82 0.29
N ARG A 85 4.18 -6.38 -0.89
CA ARG A 85 3.08 -6.77 -1.79
C ARG A 85 2.35 -7.97 -1.19
N ILE A 86 1.03 -7.98 -1.35
CA ILE A 86 0.19 -9.11 -0.93
C ILE A 86 0.54 -10.30 -1.83
N GLY A 87 0.99 -11.40 -1.23
CA GLY A 87 1.31 -12.64 -1.95
C GLY A 87 0.09 -13.22 -2.66
N ALA A 88 0.32 -13.97 -3.75
CA ALA A 88 -0.75 -14.65 -4.45
C ALA A 88 -1.36 -15.75 -3.56
N VAL A 89 -2.69 -15.77 -3.46
CA VAL A 89 -3.41 -16.85 -2.76
C VAL A 89 -3.63 -17.99 -3.75
N THR A 90 -3.19 -19.18 -3.38
CA THR A 90 -3.24 -20.37 -4.25
C THR A 90 -4.46 -21.21 -3.92
N ARG A 91 -5.25 -21.58 -4.93
CA ARG A 91 -6.34 -22.55 -4.77
C ARG A 91 -5.76 -23.96 -4.77
N MET A 92 -6.03 -24.72 -3.72
CA MET A 92 -5.60 -26.10 -3.60
C MET A 92 -6.61 -27.06 -4.25
N SER A 93 -6.17 -28.27 -4.60
CA SER A 93 -7.03 -29.32 -5.16
C SER A 93 -8.16 -29.75 -4.21
N THR A 94 -7.99 -29.53 -2.91
CA THR A 94 -9.00 -29.74 -1.86
C THR A 94 -10.17 -28.76 -1.92
N GLY A 95 -10.10 -27.73 -2.78
CA GLY A 95 -11.10 -26.68 -2.89
C GLY A 95 -10.89 -25.50 -1.93
N TYR A 96 -9.99 -25.64 -0.94
CA TYR A 96 -9.59 -24.58 -0.03
C TYR A 96 -8.55 -23.65 -0.67
N TRP A 97 -8.47 -22.42 -0.15
CA TRP A 97 -7.51 -21.40 -0.55
C TRP A 97 -6.39 -21.31 0.48
N TRP A 98 -5.15 -21.42 0.03
CA TRP A 98 -3.96 -21.34 0.87
C TRP A 98 -3.31 -19.96 0.72
N ASN A 99 -3.08 -19.28 1.84
CA ASN A 99 -2.47 -17.95 1.88
C ASN A 99 -1.01 -17.96 2.38
N GLY A 100 -0.40 -19.14 2.53
CA GLY A 100 0.94 -19.33 3.10
C GLY A 100 0.95 -19.73 4.58
N HIS A 101 -0.17 -19.55 5.30
CA HIS A 101 -0.24 -19.81 6.74
C HIS A 101 -1.47 -20.63 7.14
N SER A 102 -2.62 -20.38 6.52
CA SER A 102 -3.90 -21.01 6.82
C SER A 102 -4.65 -21.42 5.56
N TYR A 103 -5.66 -22.28 5.76
CA TYR A 103 -6.54 -22.80 4.71
C TYR A 103 -7.95 -22.22 4.87
N GLU A 104 -8.40 -21.44 3.89
CA GLU A 104 -9.66 -20.71 3.94
C GLU A 104 -10.63 -21.21 2.88
N ARG A 105 -11.92 -21.26 3.21
CA ARG A 105 -12.96 -21.73 2.28
C ARG A 105 -13.21 -20.77 1.11
N SER A 106 -12.93 -19.48 1.29
CA SER A 106 -13.14 -18.46 0.26
C SER A 106 -11.85 -17.70 -0.04
N GLN A 107 -11.64 -17.37 -1.31
CA GLN A 107 -10.49 -16.57 -1.75
C GLN A 107 -10.43 -15.22 -1.04
N GLN A 108 -11.60 -14.61 -0.82
CA GLN A 108 -11.71 -13.32 -0.15
C GLN A 108 -11.23 -13.41 1.30
N ARG A 109 -11.65 -14.41 2.08
CA ARG A 109 -11.19 -14.58 3.47
C ARG A 109 -9.69 -14.88 3.55
N ALA A 110 -9.17 -15.69 2.62
CA ALA A 110 -7.75 -15.98 2.52
C ALA A 110 -6.92 -14.69 2.29
N ARG A 111 -7.42 -13.79 1.43
CA ARG A 111 -6.81 -12.48 1.18
C ARG A 111 -6.93 -11.55 2.38
N GLU A 112 -8.11 -11.44 2.99
CA GLU A 112 -8.34 -10.60 4.17
C GLU A 112 -7.45 -11.02 5.35
N ASP A 113 -7.32 -12.33 5.62
CA ASP A 113 -6.43 -12.85 6.66
C ASP A 113 -4.96 -12.52 6.36
N LEU A 114 -4.52 -12.68 5.11
CA LEU A 114 -3.16 -12.32 4.70
C LEU A 114 -2.91 -10.81 4.80
N GLU A 115 -3.87 -9.98 4.38
CA GLU A 115 -3.80 -8.52 4.50
C GLU A 115 -3.69 -8.07 5.96
N LEU A 116 -4.50 -8.64 6.85
CA LEU A 116 -4.45 -8.35 8.28
C LEU A 116 -3.08 -8.73 8.86
N ARG A 117 -2.58 -9.92 8.56
CA ARG A 117 -1.26 -10.36 9.03
C ARG A 117 -0.15 -9.46 8.53
N LEU A 118 -0.11 -9.19 7.23
CA LEU A 118 0.86 -8.26 6.65
C LEU A 118 0.76 -6.90 7.31
N ARG A 119 -0.45 -6.41 7.62
CA ARG A 119 -0.62 -5.13 8.30
C ARG A 119 0.09 -5.07 9.65
N PHE A 120 0.02 -6.15 10.44
CA PHE A 120 0.67 -6.23 11.76
C PHE A 120 2.19 -6.51 11.68
N THR A 121 2.64 -7.28 10.71
CA THR A 121 4.06 -7.69 10.61
C THR A 121 4.90 -6.74 9.73
N ASP A 122 4.28 -5.98 8.82
CA ASP A 122 4.98 -5.14 7.86
C ASP A 122 5.72 -3.97 8.56
N PRO A 123 7.05 -3.86 8.43
CA PRO A 123 7.83 -2.77 9.01
C PRO A 123 7.40 -1.39 8.50
N ALA A 124 6.83 -1.29 7.29
CA ALA A 124 6.29 -0.04 6.77
C ALA A 124 5.13 0.50 7.63
N THR A 125 4.24 -0.39 8.12
CA THR A 125 3.12 0.02 8.98
C THR A 125 3.61 0.59 10.31
N TRP A 126 4.65 -0.02 10.89
CA TRP A 126 5.25 0.49 12.13
C TRP A 126 5.91 1.86 11.95
N ARG A 127 6.49 2.13 10.77
CA ARG A 127 6.98 3.48 10.44
C ARG A 127 5.86 4.48 10.25
N ASP A 128 4.79 4.10 9.56
CA ASP A 128 3.60 4.95 9.41
C ASP A 128 3.00 5.32 10.78
N LEU A 129 2.91 4.36 11.71
CA LEU A 129 2.46 4.59 13.09
C LEU A 129 3.36 5.58 13.84
N ARG A 130 4.68 5.46 13.73
CA ARG A 130 5.61 6.43 14.33
C ARG A 130 5.43 7.82 13.72
N PHE A 131 5.20 7.90 12.41
CA PHE A 131 4.93 9.17 11.74
C PHE A 131 3.61 9.79 12.21
N MET A 132 2.60 9.00 12.57
CA MET A 132 1.35 9.52 13.15
C MET A 132 1.55 10.28 14.46
N ALA A 133 2.61 10.00 15.23
CA ALA A 133 2.95 10.78 16.42
C ALA A 133 3.60 12.14 16.08
N ILE A 134 4.25 12.25 14.92
CA ILE A 134 5.00 13.45 14.49
C ILE A 134 4.13 14.36 13.62
N LEU A 135 3.23 13.77 12.84
CA LEU A 135 2.34 14.47 11.92
C LEU A 135 1.51 15.59 12.59
N PRO A 136 1.00 15.45 13.83
CA PRO A 136 0.34 16.54 14.55
C PRO A 136 1.18 17.79 14.72
N LEU A 137 2.51 17.67 14.84
CA LEU A 137 3.40 18.84 14.94
C LEU A 137 3.39 19.65 13.64
N ALA A 138 3.39 18.96 12.49
CA ALA A 138 3.21 19.60 11.19
C ALA A 138 1.81 20.19 11.03
N GLY A 139 0.78 19.49 11.53
CA GLY A 139 -0.61 19.96 11.54
C GLY A 139 -0.81 21.22 12.38
N LEU A 140 -0.21 21.29 13.56
CA LEU A 140 -0.24 22.46 14.45
C LEU A 140 0.43 23.67 13.79
N ALA A 141 1.62 23.49 13.21
CA ALA A 141 2.28 24.55 12.45
C ALA A 141 1.42 25.03 11.26
N ALA A 142 0.78 24.09 10.56
CA ALA A 142 -0.12 24.37 9.44
C ALA A 142 -1.47 24.98 9.86
N ALA A 143 -1.86 24.86 11.14
CA ALA A 143 -3.07 25.44 11.69
C ALA A 143 -2.91 26.91 12.11
N VAL A 144 -1.68 27.45 12.13
CA VAL A 144 -1.41 28.86 12.48
C VAL A 144 -2.15 29.85 11.57
N PRO A 145 -2.13 29.72 10.22
CA PRO A 145 -2.89 30.62 9.36
C PRO A 145 -4.41 30.60 9.59
N PRO A 146 -5.12 29.45 9.57
CA PRO A 146 -6.55 29.45 9.81
C PRO A 146 -6.92 29.90 11.22
N ALA A 147 -6.13 29.56 12.25
CA ALA A 147 -6.33 30.09 13.60
C ALA A 147 -6.19 31.62 13.63
N GLY A 148 -5.19 32.18 12.94
CA GLY A 148 -5.03 33.63 12.78
C GLY A 148 -6.23 34.30 12.12
N VAL A 149 -6.85 33.66 11.12
CA VAL A 149 -8.09 34.16 10.49
C VAL A 149 -9.25 34.15 11.49
N VAL A 150 -9.41 33.09 12.28
CA VAL A 150 -10.45 33.02 13.32
C VAL A 150 -10.25 34.13 14.35
N VAL A 151 -9.02 34.33 14.84
CA VAL A 151 -8.69 35.42 15.76
C VAL A 151 -8.96 36.78 15.13
N ALA A 152 -8.65 36.95 13.84
CA ALA A 152 -8.94 38.19 13.12
C ALA A 152 -10.44 38.50 13.09
N VAL A 153 -11.25 37.53 12.69
CA VAL A 153 -12.71 37.68 12.62
C VAL A 153 -13.29 37.96 14.01
N LEU A 154 -12.91 37.16 15.02
CA LEU A 154 -13.41 37.32 16.38
C LEU A 154 -12.95 38.61 17.05
N GLY A 155 -11.75 39.10 16.76
CA GLY A 155 -11.24 40.34 17.34
C GLY A 155 -11.80 41.60 16.68
N LEU A 156 -12.00 41.57 15.36
CA LEU A 156 -12.51 42.72 14.59
C LEU A 156 -14.02 42.94 14.78
N THR A 157 -14.78 41.91 15.13
CA THR A 157 -16.22 42.02 15.44
C THR A 157 -16.49 42.61 16.83
N GLN A 158 -15.48 42.75 17.68
CA GLN A 158 -15.64 43.24 19.04
C GLN A 158 -15.61 44.79 19.10
N PRO A 159 -16.39 45.39 20.01
CA PRO A 159 -16.45 46.84 20.15
C PRO A 159 -15.22 47.43 20.84
N THR A 160 -14.44 46.62 21.55
CA THR A 160 -13.31 47.08 22.35
C THR A 160 -12.04 47.28 21.51
N ALA A 161 -11.35 48.40 21.72
CA ALA A 161 -10.06 48.70 21.10
C ALA A 161 -9.01 47.58 21.26
N PRO A 162 -8.78 46.98 22.46
CA PRO A 162 -7.82 45.89 22.60
C PRO A 162 -8.20 44.65 21.77
N ALA A 163 -9.48 44.30 21.67
CA ALA A 163 -9.91 43.15 20.87
C ALA A 163 -9.67 43.38 19.37
N ARG A 164 -9.86 44.61 18.87
CA ARG A 164 -9.53 44.96 17.48
C ARG A 164 -8.04 44.87 17.20
N VAL A 165 -7.18 45.30 18.14
CA VAL A 165 -5.72 45.14 18.01
C VAL A 165 -5.35 43.66 17.91
N VAL A 166 -5.92 42.81 18.76
CA VAL A 166 -5.74 41.35 18.68
C VAL A 166 -6.22 40.80 17.33
N GLY A 167 -7.34 41.30 16.82
CA GLY A 167 -7.86 40.92 15.50
C GLY A 167 -6.90 41.29 14.35
N VAL A 168 -6.35 42.51 14.37
CA VAL A 168 -5.35 42.96 13.38
C VAL A 168 -4.08 42.11 13.46
N LEU A 169 -3.59 41.82 14.66
CA LEU A 169 -2.44 40.94 14.87
C LEU A 169 -2.72 39.52 14.34
N GLY A 170 -3.91 38.97 14.58
CA GLY A 170 -4.34 37.69 14.03
C GLY A 170 -4.34 37.68 12.50
N ALA A 171 -4.81 38.76 11.87
CA ALA A 171 -4.80 38.91 10.41
C ALA A 171 -3.37 38.98 9.85
N LEU A 172 -2.48 39.72 10.50
CA LEU A 172 -1.07 39.81 10.13
C LEU A 172 -0.38 38.45 10.21
N VAL A 173 -0.61 37.70 11.29
CA VAL A 173 -0.09 36.33 11.46
C VAL A 173 -0.63 35.40 10.37
N ALA A 174 -1.94 35.48 10.07
CA ALA A 174 -2.55 34.65 9.03
C ALA A 174 -1.91 34.87 7.65
N VAL A 175 -1.72 36.14 7.27
CA VAL A 175 -1.13 36.51 5.98
C VAL A 175 0.36 36.15 5.94
N ALA A 176 1.11 36.42 7.01
CA ALA A 176 2.54 36.14 7.07
C ALA A 176 2.85 34.64 7.10
N ALA A 177 2.06 33.85 7.82
CA ALA A 177 2.29 32.41 8.00
C ALA A 177 1.77 31.57 6.81
N ALA A 178 0.74 32.02 6.08
CA ALA A 178 0.11 31.29 4.98
C ALA A 178 1.09 30.63 3.97
N PRO A 179 2.14 31.31 3.45
CA PRO A 179 3.05 30.68 2.49
C PRO A 179 4.03 29.66 3.10
N TYR A 180 4.27 29.72 4.41
CA TYR A 180 5.32 28.92 5.07
C TYR A 180 4.78 27.76 5.91
N ALA A 181 3.55 27.86 6.41
CA ALA A 181 2.99 26.95 7.42
C ALA A 181 2.90 25.48 6.97
N TRP A 182 2.79 25.20 5.67
CA TRP A 182 2.74 23.83 5.12
C TRP A 182 4.12 23.23 4.80
N ARG A 183 5.18 24.05 4.71
CA ARG A 183 6.52 23.63 4.31
C ARG A 183 7.18 22.53 5.17
N PRO A 184 6.97 22.44 6.50
CA PRO A 184 7.59 21.36 7.28
C PRO A 184 7.09 19.96 6.92
N LEU A 185 5.95 19.82 6.23
CA LEU A 185 5.41 18.49 5.87
C LEU A 185 6.38 17.69 4.98
N ALA A 186 7.00 18.33 4.00
CA ALA A 186 7.89 17.66 3.04
C ALA A 186 9.16 17.05 3.70
N PRO A 187 9.98 17.80 4.46
CA PRO A 187 11.16 17.22 5.11
C PRO A 187 10.78 16.16 6.14
N LEU A 188 9.67 16.33 6.87
CA LEU A 188 9.17 15.32 7.81
C LEU A 188 8.75 14.03 7.09
N ALA A 189 8.00 14.15 5.99
CA ALA A 189 7.62 12.99 5.18
C ALA A 189 8.85 12.27 4.60
N VAL A 190 9.83 13.01 4.07
CA VAL A 190 11.06 12.41 3.52
C VAL A 190 11.88 11.71 4.62
N ARG A 191 11.99 12.32 5.80
CA ARG A 191 12.78 11.76 6.91
C ARG A 191 12.15 10.50 7.51
N PHE A 192 10.83 10.51 7.70
CA PHE A 192 10.14 9.47 8.47
C PHE A 192 9.38 8.46 7.62
N LEU A 193 8.80 8.85 6.48
CA LEU A 193 7.99 7.96 5.62
C LEU A 193 8.76 7.28 4.48
N ARG A 194 10.02 7.66 4.21
CA ARG A 194 10.84 7.03 3.16
C ARG A 194 11.16 5.58 3.55
N ALA A 195 10.92 4.67 2.60
CA ALA A 195 11.32 3.27 2.70
C ALA A 195 12.84 3.14 2.92
N THR A 196 13.25 2.19 3.76
CA THR A 196 14.67 1.94 3.96
C THR A 196 15.26 1.11 2.81
N PRO A 197 16.58 1.17 2.58
CA PRO A 197 17.23 0.36 1.55
C PRO A 197 16.94 -1.14 1.72
N GLU A 198 16.88 -1.63 2.96
CA GLU A 198 16.60 -3.04 3.27
C GLU A 198 15.18 -3.43 2.85
N MET A 199 14.20 -2.54 3.02
CA MET A 199 12.82 -2.77 2.58
C MET A 199 12.74 -2.86 1.05
N LEU A 200 13.39 -1.93 0.36
CA LEU A 200 13.43 -1.92 -1.10
C LEU A 200 14.17 -3.14 -1.67
N LEU A 201 15.25 -3.56 -1.00
CA LEU A 201 16.01 -4.74 -1.37
C LEU A 201 15.21 -6.02 -1.14
N ALA A 202 14.52 -6.14 0.00
CA ALA A 202 13.66 -7.29 0.29
C ALA A 202 12.56 -7.45 -0.76
N ASP A 203 11.85 -6.35 -1.09
CA ASP A 203 10.85 -6.36 -2.16
C ASP A 203 11.46 -6.77 -3.51
N ARG A 204 12.69 -6.34 -3.82
CA ARG A 204 13.37 -6.69 -5.07
C ARG A 204 13.80 -8.15 -5.10
N VAL A 205 14.28 -8.69 -3.99
CA VAL A 205 14.62 -10.11 -3.85
C VAL A 205 13.36 -10.95 -4.05
N ASP A 206 12.25 -10.60 -3.41
CA ASP A 206 10.98 -11.30 -3.57
C ASP A 206 10.49 -11.28 -5.03
N GLU A 207 10.63 -10.13 -5.72
CA GLU A 207 10.29 -10.01 -7.14
C GLU A 207 11.19 -10.90 -8.02
N LEU A 208 12.49 -10.95 -7.76
CA LEU A 208 13.43 -11.80 -8.49
C LEU A 208 13.19 -13.29 -8.23
N LEU A 209 12.85 -13.67 -7.00
CA LEU A 209 12.51 -15.04 -6.64
C LEU A 209 11.24 -15.49 -7.35
N ALA A 210 10.21 -14.62 -7.41
CA ALA A 210 8.99 -14.89 -8.16
C ALA A 210 9.27 -15.07 -9.66
N GLN A 211 10.03 -14.17 -10.28
CA GLN A 211 10.41 -14.29 -11.69
C GLN A 211 11.20 -15.58 -11.96
N ARG A 212 12.13 -15.93 -11.07
CA ARG A 212 12.88 -17.18 -11.20
C ARG A 212 11.97 -18.40 -11.14
N ALA A 213 11.01 -18.42 -10.22
CA ALA A 213 10.02 -19.50 -10.12
C ALA A 213 9.17 -19.63 -11.40
N ASP A 214 8.73 -18.51 -11.98
CA ASP A 214 7.95 -18.53 -13.23
C ASP A 214 8.79 -19.08 -14.40
N THR A 215 10.06 -18.67 -14.49
CA THR A 215 10.96 -19.17 -15.54
C THR A 215 11.25 -20.67 -15.39
N THR A 216 11.45 -21.18 -14.18
CA THR A 216 11.72 -22.60 -13.95
C THR A 216 10.50 -23.45 -14.25
N VAL A 217 9.29 -22.98 -13.92
CA VAL A 217 8.04 -23.65 -14.28
C VAL A 217 7.84 -23.69 -15.80
N ALA A 218 8.09 -22.58 -16.49
CA ALA A 218 8.02 -22.52 -17.95
C ALA A 218 9.03 -23.48 -18.62
N GLN A 219 10.27 -23.52 -18.13
CA GLN A 219 11.29 -24.45 -18.61
C GLN A 219 10.88 -25.91 -18.39
N ALA A 220 10.36 -26.27 -17.22
CA ALA A 220 9.89 -27.62 -16.94
C ALA A 220 8.67 -28.02 -17.81
N ALA A 221 7.83 -27.07 -18.18
CA ALA A 221 6.74 -27.30 -19.13
C ALA A 221 7.27 -27.55 -20.55
N GLU A 222 8.26 -26.78 -20.98
CA GLU A 222 8.88 -26.94 -22.30
C GLU A 222 9.63 -28.25 -22.43
N ILE A 223 10.39 -28.66 -21.40
CA ILE A 223 11.06 -29.97 -21.38
C ILE A 223 10.05 -31.11 -21.54
N ARG A 224 8.92 -31.06 -20.80
CA ARG A 224 7.85 -32.07 -20.94
C ARG A 224 7.19 -32.06 -22.31
N ARG A 225 7.16 -30.90 -22.98
CA ARG A 225 6.64 -30.79 -24.35
C ARG A 225 7.61 -31.41 -25.35
N ILE A 226 8.89 -31.07 -25.28
CA ILE A 226 9.94 -31.64 -26.13
C ILE A 226 10.02 -33.16 -25.94
N GLU A 227 9.97 -33.64 -24.69
CA GLU A 227 9.95 -35.06 -24.39
C GLU A 227 8.76 -35.76 -25.05
N ARG A 228 7.56 -35.19 -24.96
CA ARG A 228 6.35 -35.73 -25.60
C ARG A 228 6.48 -35.73 -27.12
N ASP A 229 6.87 -34.60 -27.72
CA ASP A 229 7.01 -34.45 -29.16
C ASP A 229 8.07 -35.42 -29.72
N LEU A 230 9.17 -35.63 -28.98
CA LEU A 230 10.21 -36.59 -29.34
C LEU A 230 9.70 -38.04 -29.23
N HIS A 231 8.95 -38.35 -28.17
CA HIS A 231 8.40 -39.68 -27.97
C HIS A 231 7.36 -40.02 -29.04
N ASP A 232 6.43 -39.11 -29.32
CA ASP A 232 5.41 -39.25 -30.36
C ASP A 232 6.04 -39.37 -31.76
N GLY A 233 7.08 -38.56 -32.05
CA GLY A 233 7.82 -38.63 -33.31
C GLY A 233 8.59 -39.95 -33.50
N ALA A 234 9.20 -40.47 -32.42
CA ALA A 234 9.87 -41.77 -32.45
C ALA A 234 8.87 -42.92 -32.61
N GLN A 235 7.73 -42.88 -31.90
CA GLN A 235 6.66 -43.86 -32.03
C GLN A 235 6.06 -43.87 -33.44
N ALA A 236 5.81 -42.70 -34.03
CA ALA A 236 5.31 -42.59 -35.41
C ALA A 236 6.25 -43.26 -36.43
N ARG A 237 7.57 -43.10 -36.26
CA ARG A 237 8.57 -43.75 -37.11
C ARG A 237 8.59 -45.28 -36.94
N LEU A 238 8.50 -45.78 -35.70
CA LEU A 238 8.46 -47.22 -35.44
C LEU A 238 7.19 -47.86 -36.01
N VAL A 239 6.03 -47.21 -35.87
CA VAL A 239 4.77 -47.67 -36.47
C VAL A 239 4.85 -47.70 -37.99
N ALA A 240 5.40 -46.65 -38.62
CA ALA A 240 5.60 -46.61 -40.07
C ALA A 240 6.53 -47.72 -40.57
N LEU A 241 7.62 -48.00 -39.84
CA LEU A 241 8.54 -49.09 -40.16
C LEU A 241 7.87 -50.47 -40.01
N GLY A 242 7.08 -50.67 -38.95
CA GLY A 242 6.31 -51.90 -38.74
C GLY A 242 5.29 -52.15 -39.86
N LEU A 243 4.59 -51.11 -40.32
CA LEU A 243 3.70 -51.21 -41.49
C LEU A 243 4.47 -51.54 -42.78
N ALA A 244 5.65 -50.96 -42.99
CA ALA A 244 6.49 -51.24 -44.15
C ALA A 244 7.03 -52.68 -44.14
N LEU A 245 7.41 -53.22 -42.98
CA LEU A 245 7.82 -54.62 -42.81
C LEU A 245 6.66 -55.58 -43.07
N ALA A 246 5.49 -55.34 -42.49
CA ALA A 246 4.31 -56.18 -42.67
C ALA A 246 3.82 -56.23 -44.13
N THR A 247 3.97 -55.13 -44.88
CA THR A 247 3.67 -55.11 -46.32
C THR A 247 4.72 -55.85 -47.14
N ALA A 248 6.01 -55.73 -46.80
CA ALA A 248 7.07 -56.51 -47.43
C ALA A 248 6.91 -58.02 -47.21
N GLU A 249 6.55 -58.46 -45.99
CA GLU A 249 6.29 -59.87 -45.67
C GLU A 249 5.12 -60.45 -46.48
N ARG A 250 4.02 -59.69 -46.66
CA ARG A 250 2.88 -60.14 -47.48
C ARG A 250 3.21 -60.25 -48.97
N LEU A 251 4.18 -59.47 -49.45
CA LEU A 251 4.65 -59.51 -50.83
C LEU A 251 5.75 -60.55 -51.06
N TRP A 252 6.30 -61.16 -50.00
CA TRP A 252 7.28 -62.23 -50.11
C TRP A 252 6.60 -63.57 -50.43
N PRO A 253 6.78 -64.15 -51.64
CA PRO A 253 6.15 -65.41 -51.99
C PRO A 253 6.71 -66.55 -51.14
N PRO A 254 5.88 -67.53 -50.73
CA PRO A 254 6.39 -68.71 -50.03
C PRO A 254 7.38 -69.44 -50.93
N ILE A 255 8.62 -69.61 -50.46
CA ILE A 255 9.61 -70.45 -51.11
C ILE A 255 9.04 -71.87 -51.11
N ARG A 256 8.63 -72.36 -52.29
CA ARG A 256 8.34 -73.78 -52.49
C ARG A 256 9.63 -74.55 -52.26
N THR A 257 9.81 -75.06 -51.04
CA THR A 257 10.74 -76.17 -50.81
C THR A 257 10.14 -77.39 -51.51
N GLY A 258 10.73 -77.72 -52.66
CA GLY A 258 10.39 -78.90 -53.43
C GLY A 258 10.57 -80.15 -52.59
N ARG A 259 9.46 -80.87 -52.38
CA ARG A 259 9.42 -82.22 -51.84
C ARG A 259 10.10 -83.15 -52.84
N GLY A 260 11.38 -83.46 -52.60
CA GLY A 260 12.11 -84.54 -53.25
C GLY A 260 11.86 -85.84 -52.48
N ARG A 261 11.31 -86.81 -53.20
CA ARG A 261 11.06 -88.25 -52.96
C ARG A 261 11.72 -88.90 -51.74
#